data_AF-A0A9P4TPH8-F1
#
_entry.id   AF-A0A9P4TPH8-F1
#
_cell.length_a   1.000
_cell.length_b   1.000
_cell.length_c   1.000
_cell.angle_alpha   90.00
_cell.angle_beta   90.00
_cell.angle_gamma   90.00
#
_symmetry.space_group_name_H-M   'P 1'
#
loop_
_entity.id
_entity.type
_entity.pdbx_description
1 polymer ?
#
loop_
_entity_poly.entity_id
_entity_poly.type
_entity_poly.pdbx_seq_one_letter_code
_entity_poly.pdbx_strand_id
1 'polypeptide(L)'
;MERFKAKSKTDRMGYYQIAGVHGRPFQSWNNFPTPLVNNAGFCPHAMTLFGSWHRPYLAVYEQAWYQSVQEVIATFPSSQQLRWRNAAATLRMPYWDWAVAPPNGESNIPTLIRDQRVTVTKPSGRVTIDNPLYSYSFGSSLPPEMGGGPWNNWPITLRRPVSNPTRSNNNEVSARMQSIRISLRDRIFNIFQSRQSWGYASTSQIGARIGNGVDSFESIHDAVHSTVGGESGGTMYYLDYSAFDPIFWLHHCNIDRLLAMYQLVVPNTYVANGNVNRPMAQWNTGEGKNGNTPLKPFTKNTNGDYFTSFDVRETRALGYYYPETQARTASQVNAAVQRLYSRTATATARRKRSVTGQYEGHELKDGDHETVLSVVANKYAFQGSYTVHCFLGQENNSTVNSTAPYANATAPYNNYTTNGTSDYDFTQEPNYVGGYGILGGMGGGQNGSMEVTTEGCIPLTTALQGKQIYGEIKSLKPDDVEDYLEKHLYYKVIGPGGKEIPADEVPGLHLYVKSAPYKFSGDSSLPIIGDYIKLPRCTEKKPAGKPFTWVPKPYEYVWEGDSDMPETPTHPGYPSPSEYPTDTMPPYPTGTWSFPKPEDEAGYCVSKQTIEYVDEKGEYLYSETY
;
A
#
# COMPACT_ATOMS: atom_id res chain seq x y z
N MET A 1 21.87 6.54 8.99
CA MET A 1 20.87 7.59 8.68
C MET A 1 21.43 9.00 8.70
N GLU A 2 21.98 9.54 9.80
CA GLU A 2 22.61 10.90 9.79
C GLU A 2 23.61 11.07 8.64
N ARG A 3 24.57 10.15 8.50
CA ARG A 3 25.56 10.13 7.41
C ARG A 3 24.94 10.10 6.01
N PHE A 4 23.94 9.23 5.82
CA PHE A 4 23.27 9.03 4.53
C PHE A 4 22.51 10.29 4.08
N LYS A 5 21.81 10.94 5.02
CA LYS A 5 21.05 12.17 4.77
C LYS A 5 21.93 13.41 4.61
N ALA A 6 23.13 13.40 5.16
CA ALA A 6 24.10 14.48 5.06
C ALA A 6 24.89 14.48 3.74
N LYS A 7 24.76 13.44 2.90
CA LYS A 7 25.38 13.40 1.57
C LYS A 7 24.87 14.58 0.72
N SER A 8 25.70 15.04 -0.22
CA SER A 8 25.36 16.13 -1.13
C SER A 8 24.04 15.83 -1.86
N LYS A 9 23.23 16.85 -2.13
CA LYS A 9 22.04 16.72 -2.98
C LYS A 9 22.36 16.33 -4.41
N THR A 10 23.62 16.43 -4.84
CA THR A 10 24.11 15.97 -6.15
C THR A 10 24.76 14.59 -6.10
N ASP A 11 24.94 13.99 -4.92
CA ASP A 11 25.44 12.63 -4.79
C ASP A 11 24.34 11.66 -5.24
N ARG A 12 24.57 10.95 -6.34
CA ARG A 12 23.63 9.96 -6.90
C ARG A 12 23.15 8.94 -5.86
N MET A 13 24.03 8.54 -4.94
CA MET A 13 23.75 7.59 -3.85
C MET A 13 23.41 8.31 -2.53
N GLY A 14 23.13 9.62 -2.57
CA GLY A 14 22.63 10.40 -1.45
C GLY A 14 21.12 10.24 -1.26
N TYR A 15 20.66 10.45 -0.02
CA TYR A 15 19.23 10.31 0.33
C TYR A 15 18.32 11.17 -0.56
N TYR A 16 18.74 12.41 -0.88
CA TYR A 16 17.98 13.32 -1.73
C TYR A 16 17.77 12.77 -3.14
N GLN A 17 18.83 12.28 -3.78
CA GLN A 17 18.77 11.76 -5.14
C GLN A 17 17.94 10.49 -5.22
N ILE A 18 18.13 9.57 -4.27
CA ILE A 18 17.37 8.33 -4.22
C ILE A 18 15.88 8.62 -3.96
N ALA A 19 15.54 9.44 -2.94
CA ALA A 19 14.15 9.83 -2.69
C ALA A 19 13.51 10.55 -3.90
N GLY A 20 14.30 11.33 -4.64
CA GLY A 20 13.86 12.04 -5.83
C GLY A 20 13.51 11.16 -7.02
N VAL A 21 13.95 9.89 -7.07
CA VAL A 21 13.56 8.94 -8.13
C VAL A 21 12.05 8.71 -8.14
N HIS A 22 11.43 8.69 -6.97
CA HIS A 22 10.00 8.46 -6.84
C HIS A 22 9.17 9.55 -7.53
N GLY A 23 9.57 10.81 -7.42
CA GLY A 23 8.75 11.95 -7.83
C GLY A 23 9.58 13.20 -8.10
N ARG A 24 9.28 14.28 -7.36
CA ARG A 24 10.02 15.53 -7.48
C ARG A 24 11.49 15.33 -7.09
N PRO A 25 12.43 16.01 -7.76
CA PRO A 25 12.25 17.13 -8.69
C PRO A 25 12.07 16.77 -10.18
N PHE A 26 11.72 15.53 -10.53
CA PHE A 26 11.62 15.05 -11.93
C PHE A 26 12.94 15.20 -12.70
N GLN A 27 13.98 14.55 -12.18
CA GLN A 27 15.31 14.54 -12.78
C GLN A 27 15.72 13.12 -13.15
N SER A 28 16.52 13.00 -14.21
CA SER A 28 17.15 11.72 -14.57
C SER A 28 18.05 11.23 -13.43
N TRP A 29 18.04 9.92 -13.21
CA TRP A 29 18.87 9.28 -12.19
C TRP A 29 19.68 8.14 -12.82
N ASN A 30 20.90 7.95 -12.32
CA ASN A 30 21.86 6.96 -12.82
C ASN A 30 22.14 7.12 -14.31
N ASN A 31 22.01 6.06 -15.11
CA ASN A 31 22.34 6.07 -16.53
C ASN A 31 21.11 6.38 -17.40
N PHE A 32 19.97 6.73 -16.79
CA PHE A 32 18.78 7.07 -17.56
C PHE A 32 19.01 8.37 -18.36
N PRO A 33 18.64 8.42 -19.65
CA PRO A 33 18.89 9.59 -20.50
C PRO A 33 18.30 10.89 -19.95
N THR A 34 18.91 12.01 -20.37
CA THR A 34 18.38 13.37 -20.16
C THR A 34 18.16 13.99 -21.55
N PRO A 35 16.99 14.60 -21.84
CA PRO A 35 15.85 14.80 -20.94
C PRO A 35 15.06 13.51 -20.63
N LEU A 36 14.21 13.57 -19.60
CA LEU A 36 13.19 12.54 -19.35
C LEU A 36 12.19 12.48 -20.51
N VAL A 37 11.48 11.35 -20.64
CA VAL A 37 10.40 11.20 -21.64
C VAL A 37 9.26 12.18 -21.34
N ASN A 38 8.86 12.26 -20.07
CA ASN A 38 7.90 13.25 -19.58
C ASN A 38 8.40 13.88 -18.28
N ASN A 39 7.94 15.09 -17.98
CA ASN A 39 8.24 15.79 -16.74
C ASN A 39 7.43 15.21 -15.57
N ALA A 40 7.80 14.01 -15.12
CA ALA A 40 7.10 13.23 -14.11
C ALA A 40 8.10 12.40 -13.27
N GLY A 41 7.60 11.71 -12.24
CA GLY A 41 8.37 10.75 -11.45
C GLY A 41 8.49 9.39 -12.14
N PHE A 42 9.41 8.54 -11.67
CA PHE A 42 9.58 7.19 -12.21
C PHE A 42 8.60 6.16 -11.64
N CYS A 43 7.98 6.43 -10.48
CA CYS A 43 7.23 5.40 -9.75
C CYS A 43 5.88 5.03 -10.42
N PRO A 44 5.68 3.77 -10.84
CA PRO A 44 4.43 3.33 -11.45
C PRO A 44 3.39 3.11 -10.35
N HIS A 45 2.39 4.00 -10.31
CA HIS A 45 1.24 3.90 -9.41
C HIS A 45 -0.05 3.78 -10.22
N ALA A 46 -0.99 2.99 -9.71
CA ALA A 46 -2.15 2.48 -10.44
C ALA A 46 -1.71 1.83 -11.76
N MET A 47 -0.64 1.03 -11.72
CA MET A 47 -0.10 0.33 -12.89
C MET A 47 0.38 -1.08 -12.52
N THR A 48 0.43 -1.99 -13.49
CA THR A 48 0.81 -3.40 -13.28
C THR A 48 2.20 -3.59 -12.64
N LEU A 49 3.12 -2.65 -12.85
CA LEU A 49 4.49 -2.71 -12.32
C LEU A 49 4.66 -2.17 -10.90
N PHE A 50 3.59 -1.70 -10.25
CA PHE A 50 3.64 -1.11 -8.90
C PHE A 50 4.49 -1.95 -7.94
N GLY A 51 4.11 -3.22 -7.73
CA GLY A 51 4.76 -4.04 -6.72
C GLY A 51 6.21 -4.40 -7.05
N SER A 52 6.50 -4.72 -8.31
CA SER A 52 7.83 -5.16 -8.72
C SER A 52 8.82 -4.01 -8.88
N TRP A 53 8.38 -2.81 -9.27
CA TRP A 53 9.23 -1.63 -9.41
C TRP A 53 9.77 -1.10 -8.07
N HIS A 54 8.95 -1.11 -7.02
CA HIS A 54 9.36 -0.64 -5.70
C HIS A 54 10.42 -1.56 -5.05
N ARG A 55 10.54 -2.81 -5.50
CA ARG A 55 11.51 -3.78 -4.95
C ARG A 55 12.98 -3.40 -5.19
N PRO A 56 13.47 -3.19 -6.44
CA PRO A 56 14.82 -2.68 -6.66
C PRO A 56 15.00 -1.24 -6.15
N TYR A 57 13.92 -0.45 -6.03
CA TYR A 57 13.99 0.87 -5.40
C TYR A 57 14.39 0.79 -3.91
N LEU A 58 13.76 -0.13 -3.16
CA LEU A 58 14.15 -0.43 -1.79
C LEU A 58 15.59 -0.98 -1.70
N ALA A 59 16.00 -1.83 -2.63
CA ALA A 59 17.35 -2.38 -2.65
C ALA A 59 18.42 -1.30 -2.86
N VAL A 60 18.20 -0.34 -3.78
CA VAL A 60 19.12 0.79 -3.97
C VAL A 60 19.20 1.67 -2.71
N TYR A 61 18.07 1.92 -2.05
CA TYR A 61 18.06 2.65 -0.79
C TYR A 61 18.84 1.92 0.30
N GLU A 62 18.60 0.62 0.47
CA GLU A 62 19.32 -0.22 1.45
C GLU A 62 20.82 -0.26 1.15
N GLN A 63 21.21 -0.41 -0.12
CA GLN A 63 22.62 -0.40 -0.55
C GLN A 63 23.30 0.93 -0.21
N ALA A 64 22.68 2.06 -0.56
CA ALA A 64 23.22 3.39 -0.28
C ALA A 64 23.32 3.68 1.23
N TRP A 65 22.30 3.25 1.98
CA TRP A 65 22.32 3.32 3.43
C TRP A 65 23.44 2.44 4.01
N TYR A 66 23.63 1.22 3.51
CA TYR A 66 24.68 0.31 3.94
C TYR A 66 26.09 0.86 3.69
N GLN A 67 26.32 1.50 2.53
CA GLN A 67 27.58 2.21 2.26
C GLN A 67 27.85 3.29 3.32
N SER A 68 26.82 4.05 3.69
CA SER A 68 26.92 5.04 4.77
C SER A 68 27.17 4.40 6.15
N VAL A 69 26.70 3.17 6.39
CA VAL A 69 27.02 2.39 7.59
C VAL A 69 28.51 2.03 7.61
N GLN A 70 29.07 1.56 6.49
CA GLN A 70 30.50 1.26 6.38
C GLN A 70 31.37 2.50 6.63
N GLU A 71 30.99 3.66 6.07
CA GLU A 71 31.65 4.95 6.35
C GLU A 71 31.64 5.29 7.85
N VAL A 72 30.52 5.06 8.54
CA VAL A 72 30.43 5.30 9.99
C VAL A 72 31.29 4.30 10.77
N ILE A 73 31.32 3.03 10.40
CA ILE A 73 32.15 2.01 11.06
C ILE A 73 33.63 2.39 10.99
N ALA A 74 34.10 2.92 9.86
CA ALA A 74 35.47 3.37 9.70
C ALA A 74 35.88 4.49 10.68
N THR A 75 34.91 5.21 11.28
CA THR A 75 35.17 6.24 12.28
C THR A 75 35.29 5.70 13.72
N PHE A 76 34.97 4.43 13.96
CA PHE A 76 35.17 3.81 15.27
C PHE A 76 36.65 3.43 15.49
N PRO A 77 37.12 3.37 16.75
CA PRO A 77 38.45 2.85 17.07
C PRO A 77 38.66 1.46 16.46
N SER A 78 39.85 1.18 15.91
CA SER A 78 40.13 -0.07 15.18
C SER A 78 39.77 -1.34 15.97
N SER A 79 39.93 -1.33 17.30
CA SER A 79 39.57 -2.43 18.20
C SER A 79 38.06 -2.73 18.25
N GLN A 80 37.20 -1.78 17.88
CA GLN A 80 35.75 -1.94 17.88
C GLN A 80 35.17 -2.21 16.49
N GLN A 81 35.92 -1.92 15.41
CA GLN A 81 35.37 -1.97 14.06
C GLN A 81 34.90 -3.38 13.66
N LEU A 82 35.59 -4.44 14.09
CA LEU A 82 35.18 -5.82 13.81
C LEU A 82 33.79 -6.13 14.36
N ARG A 83 33.51 -5.70 15.61
CA ARG A 83 32.17 -5.86 16.22
C ARG A 83 31.09 -5.20 15.37
N TRP A 84 31.34 -3.97 14.90
CA TRP A 84 30.36 -3.24 14.11
C TRP A 84 30.23 -3.78 12.68
N ARG A 85 31.31 -4.27 12.06
CA ARG A 85 31.24 -4.99 10.78
C ARG A 85 30.41 -6.26 10.88
N ASN A 86 30.56 -7.03 11.97
CA ASN A 86 29.75 -8.22 12.21
C ASN A 86 28.26 -7.88 12.37
N ALA A 87 27.95 -6.80 13.10
CA ALA A 87 26.56 -6.32 13.21
C ALA A 87 26.01 -5.80 11.87
N ALA A 88 26.83 -5.11 11.07
CA ALA A 88 26.42 -4.65 9.75
C ALA A 88 26.17 -5.81 8.79
N ALA A 89 26.93 -6.91 8.85
CA ALA A 89 26.74 -8.06 7.96
C ALA A 89 25.31 -8.64 8.00
N THR A 90 24.61 -8.54 9.13
CA THR A 90 23.22 -9.00 9.31
C THR A 90 22.18 -7.88 9.21
N LEU A 91 22.60 -6.64 9.00
CA LEU A 91 21.71 -5.48 8.96
C LEU A 91 20.89 -5.49 7.66
N ARG A 92 19.57 -5.38 7.81
CA ARG A 92 18.61 -5.11 6.75
C ARG A 92 17.65 -4.01 7.17
N MET A 93 17.02 -3.35 6.21
CA MET A 93 16.02 -2.33 6.44
C MET A 93 14.80 -2.96 7.13
N PRO A 94 14.38 -2.45 8.30
CA PRO A 94 13.20 -2.97 8.98
C PRO A 94 11.93 -2.60 8.21
N TYR A 95 10.88 -3.40 8.39
CA TYR A 95 9.53 -3.09 7.93
C TYR A 95 8.66 -2.58 9.09
N TRP A 96 7.67 -1.75 8.77
CA TRP A 96 6.66 -1.29 9.72
C TRP A 96 5.33 -2.00 9.45
N ASP A 97 5.01 -2.99 10.28
CA ASP A 97 3.72 -3.69 10.21
C ASP A 97 2.63 -2.93 10.96
N TRP A 98 1.93 -2.06 10.24
CA TRP A 98 0.87 -1.20 10.77
C TRP A 98 -0.46 -1.92 11.05
N ALA A 99 -0.61 -3.19 10.65
CA ALA A 99 -1.89 -3.92 10.77
C ALA A 99 -1.95 -4.79 12.03
N VAL A 100 -0.78 -5.24 12.48
CA VAL A 100 -0.63 -6.03 13.70
C VAL A 100 -0.94 -5.15 14.91
N ALA A 101 -1.67 -5.70 15.87
CA ALA A 101 -1.91 -5.02 17.14
C ALA A 101 -0.56 -4.75 17.84
N PRO A 102 -0.33 -3.53 18.33
CA PRO A 102 0.93 -3.21 18.97
C PRO A 102 1.00 -3.92 20.33
N PRO A 103 2.19 -4.14 20.89
CA PRO A 103 2.33 -4.61 22.26
C PRO A 103 1.57 -3.71 23.25
N ASN A 104 1.24 -4.24 24.43
CA ASN A 104 0.47 -3.49 25.42
C ASN A 104 1.17 -2.20 25.85
N GLY A 105 0.45 -1.09 25.75
CA GLY A 105 0.95 0.23 26.10
C GLY A 105 1.78 0.88 24.99
N GLU A 106 1.96 0.21 23.85
CA GLU A 106 2.64 0.76 22.68
C GLU A 106 1.65 1.31 21.64
N SER A 107 2.16 2.17 20.76
CA SER A 107 1.41 2.69 19.61
C SER A 107 1.71 1.86 18.37
N ASN A 108 0.77 1.84 17.41
CA ASN A 108 1.02 1.29 16.06
C ASN A 108 2.21 1.93 15.34
N ILE A 109 2.69 3.09 15.79
CA ILE A 109 3.87 3.75 15.23
C ILE A 109 5.03 3.61 16.21
N PRO A 110 6.16 2.99 15.80
CA PRO A 110 7.32 2.85 16.66
C PRO A 110 7.87 4.20 17.15
N THR A 111 8.23 4.28 18.43
CA THR A 111 8.87 5.46 19.03
C THR A 111 10.15 5.86 18.27
N LEU A 112 10.89 4.88 17.75
CA LEU A 112 12.10 5.08 16.94
C LEU A 112 11.91 5.93 15.68
N ILE A 113 10.69 6.04 15.13
CA ILE A 113 10.41 6.93 13.99
C ILE A 113 9.61 8.17 14.39
N ARG A 114 9.09 8.20 15.62
CA ARG A 114 8.15 9.21 16.10
C ARG A 114 8.81 10.25 17.00
N ASP A 115 9.76 9.83 17.82
CA ASP A 115 10.35 10.69 18.84
C ASP A 115 11.45 11.56 18.21
N GLN A 116 11.56 12.82 18.66
CA GLN A 116 12.49 13.80 18.08
C GLN A 116 13.96 13.50 18.36
N ARG A 117 14.23 12.72 19.41
CA ARG A 117 15.56 12.44 19.95
C ARG A 117 15.73 10.94 20.12
N VAL A 118 16.94 10.44 19.86
CA VAL A 118 17.26 9.02 20.03
C VAL A 118 18.65 8.88 20.66
N THR A 119 18.82 7.88 21.51
CA THR A 119 20.10 7.58 22.15
C THR A 119 20.81 6.46 21.40
N VAL A 120 22.02 6.73 20.94
CA VAL A 120 22.83 5.82 20.10
C VAL A 120 24.25 5.70 20.63
N THR A 121 25.01 4.72 20.14
CA THR A 121 26.45 4.62 20.37
C THR A 121 27.20 5.23 19.18
N LYS A 122 27.94 6.32 19.42
CA LYS A 122 28.90 6.91 18.47
C LYS A 122 30.33 6.46 18.83
N PRO A 123 31.34 6.75 17.99
CA PRO A 123 32.75 6.47 18.35
C PRO A 123 33.18 7.06 19.69
N SER A 124 32.59 8.19 20.09
CA SER A 124 32.82 8.87 21.36
C SER A 124 32.07 8.28 22.56
N GLY A 125 31.26 7.22 22.36
CA GLY A 125 30.43 6.61 23.40
C GLY A 125 28.92 6.83 23.19
N ARG A 126 28.14 6.57 24.23
CA ARG A 126 26.68 6.69 24.20
C ARG A 126 26.26 8.17 24.25
N VAL A 127 25.46 8.61 23.28
CA VAL A 127 25.02 10.00 23.14
C VAL A 127 23.57 10.09 22.69
N THR A 128 22.87 11.16 23.05
CA THR A 128 21.53 11.46 22.54
C THR A 128 21.64 12.48 21.40
N ILE A 129 21.03 12.16 20.26
CA ILE A 129 21.07 12.95 19.02
C ILE A 129 19.66 13.24 18.53
N ASP A 130 19.55 14.17 17.58
CA ASP A 130 18.30 14.37 16.85
C ASP A 130 18.05 13.13 16.02
N ASN A 131 16.81 12.65 16.07
CA ASN A 131 16.46 11.40 15.44
C ASN A 131 16.40 11.57 13.92
N PRO A 132 17.33 10.96 13.15
CA PRO A 132 17.33 11.10 11.70
C PRO A 132 16.18 10.34 11.03
N LEU A 133 15.35 9.59 11.78
CA LEU A 133 14.11 8.99 11.27
C LEU A 133 12.88 9.88 11.49
N TYR A 134 12.98 10.93 12.31
CA TYR A 134 11.86 11.82 12.63
C TYR A 134 11.38 12.61 11.40
N SER A 135 12.32 13.14 10.62
CA SER A 135 12.05 13.94 9.41
C SER A 135 13.28 14.00 8.51
N TYR A 136 13.12 14.48 7.28
CA TYR A 136 14.21 14.93 6.41
C TYR A 136 14.20 16.45 6.29
N SER A 137 15.38 17.07 6.30
CA SER A 137 15.55 18.51 6.08
C SER A 137 16.14 18.76 4.71
N PHE A 138 15.52 19.66 3.96
CA PHE A 138 16.02 20.17 2.70
C PHE A 138 17.08 21.27 2.90
N GLY A 139 17.46 21.60 4.13
CA GLY A 139 18.31 22.73 4.47
C GLY A 139 17.49 23.90 5.00
N SER A 140 17.84 25.14 4.60
CA SER A 140 17.14 26.36 5.03
C SER A 140 15.81 26.60 4.31
N SER A 141 15.66 26.09 3.08
CA SER A 141 14.46 26.21 2.26
C SER A 141 14.28 24.96 1.40
N LEU A 142 13.06 24.75 0.90
CA LEU A 142 12.84 23.78 -0.17
C LEU A 142 13.63 24.21 -1.42
N PRO A 143 14.29 23.29 -2.14
CA PRO A 143 15.08 23.63 -3.32
C PRO A 143 14.16 24.11 -4.46
N PRO A 144 14.55 25.16 -5.23
CA PRO A 144 13.70 25.70 -6.30
C PRO A 144 13.31 24.67 -7.36
N GLU A 145 14.18 23.70 -7.65
CA GLU A 145 13.93 22.63 -8.61
C GLU A 145 12.75 21.72 -8.24
N MET A 146 12.28 21.76 -6.98
CA MET A 146 11.08 21.03 -6.57
C MET A 146 9.79 21.62 -7.17
N GLY A 147 9.82 22.85 -7.68
CA GLY A 147 8.66 23.49 -8.31
C GLY A 147 7.49 23.72 -7.35
N GLY A 148 7.80 23.99 -6.08
CA GLY A 148 6.83 24.04 -4.99
C GLY A 148 6.94 22.81 -4.08
N GLY A 149 6.10 22.75 -3.04
CA GLY A 149 6.06 21.61 -2.13
C GLY A 149 5.07 21.78 -0.97
N PRO A 150 4.90 20.72 -0.16
CA PRO A 150 3.91 20.69 0.92
C PRO A 150 4.11 21.84 1.93
N TRP A 151 3.02 22.31 2.53
CA TRP A 151 3.04 23.29 3.62
C TRP A 151 3.79 24.58 3.32
N ASN A 152 3.47 25.20 2.19
CA ASN A 152 4.09 26.45 1.73
C ASN A 152 5.62 26.31 1.62
N ASN A 153 6.07 25.22 0.98
CA ASN A 153 7.49 24.92 0.77
C ASN A 153 8.29 24.75 2.07
N TRP A 154 7.68 24.13 3.09
CA TRP A 154 8.34 23.95 4.39
C TRP A 154 9.65 23.15 4.23
N PRO A 155 10.77 23.58 4.84
CA PRO A 155 12.09 23.00 4.59
C PRO A 155 12.33 21.63 5.25
N ILE A 156 11.32 21.07 5.91
CA ILE A 156 11.41 19.79 6.62
C ILE A 156 10.16 18.97 6.29
N THR A 157 10.30 17.66 6.14
CA THR A 157 9.16 16.77 5.93
C THR A 157 8.26 16.72 7.16
N LEU A 158 6.94 16.86 6.96
CA LEU A 158 5.95 16.90 8.04
C LEU A 158 4.91 15.78 7.90
N ARG A 159 4.42 15.28 9.05
CA ARG A 159 3.35 14.27 9.14
C ARG A 159 2.17 14.84 9.91
N ARG A 160 0.96 14.79 9.34
CA ARG A 160 -0.25 15.51 9.82
C ARG A 160 0.09 16.88 10.42
N PRO A 161 0.73 17.76 9.64
CA PRO A 161 1.24 19.04 10.13
C PRO A 161 0.18 19.93 10.79
N VAL A 162 0.63 20.66 11.81
CA VAL A 162 -0.12 21.70 12.52
C VAL A 162 0.66 23.01 12.48
N SER A 163 -0.03 24.16 12.54
CA SER A 163 0.58 25.48 12.59
C SER A 163 0.89 25.93 14.04
N ASN A 164 1.67 27.00 14.18
CA ASN A 164 1.89 27.73 15.44
C ASN A 164 2.32 26.87 16.66
N PRO A 165 3.58 26.39 16.70
CA PRO A 165 4.58 26.40 15.62
C PRO A 165 4.36 25.25 14.62
N THR A 166 4.81 25.45 13.38
CA THR A 166 4.76 24.42 12.33
C THR A 166 5.57 23.19 12.73
N ARG A 167 4.91 22.03 12.84
CA ARG A 167 5.53 20.75 13.23
C ARG A 167 4.67 19.56 12.81
N SER A 168 5.26 18.37 12.82
CA SER A 168 4.50 17.11 12.68
C SER A 168 3.62 16.86 13.91
N ASN A 169 2.35 16.48 13.71
CA ASN A 169 1.45 16.05 14.78
C ASN A 169 1.49 14.53 14.95
N ASN A 170 2.62 14.00 15.42
CA ASN A 170 2.82 12.56 15.55
C ASN A 170 1.82 11.85 16.48
N ASN A 171 1.21 12.56 17.43
CA ASN A 171 0.15 12.01 18.27
C ASN A 171 -1.11 11.70 17.45
N GLU A 172 -1.50 12.62 16.56
CA GLU A 172 -2.61 12.40 15.65
C GLU A 172 -2.27 11.31 14.64
N VAL A 173 -1.05 11.27 14.08
CA VAL A 173 -0.61 10.15 13.22
C VAL A 173 -0.84 8.81 13.92
N SER A 174 -0.40 8.69 15.19
CA SER A 174 -0.62 7.50 16.02
C SER A 174 -2.10 7.17 16.23
N ALA A 175 -2.93 8.17 16.56
CA ALA A 175 -4.37 7.99 16.80
C ALA A 175 -5.12 7.55 15.52
N ARG A 176 -4.81 8.16 14.37
CA ARG A 176 -5.42 7.83 13.08
C ARG A 176 -4.98 6.45 12.59
N MET A 177 -3.70 6.11 12.70
CA MET A 177 -3.22 4.75 12.38
C MET A 177 -3.83 3.69 13.31
N GLN A 178 -4.15 4.03 14.56
CA GLN A 178 -4.91 3.15 15.45
C GLN A 178 -6.34 2.95 14.97
N SER A 179 -7.03 4.02 14.55
CA SER A 179 -8.43 3.99 14.12
C SER A 179 -8.69 3.16 12.86
N ILE A 180 -7.71 3.01 11.98
CA ILE A 180 -7.86 2.23 10.73
C ILE A 180 -7.22 0.85 10.80
N ARG A 181 -6.60 0.47 11.93
CA ARG A 181 -5.84 -0.79 12.06
C ARG A 181 -6.69 -2.02 11.74
N ILE A 182 -7.92 -2.09 12.24
CA ILE A 182 -8.83 -3.21 11.99
C ILE A 182 -9.17 -3.32 10.51
N SER A 183 -9.51 -2.20 9.88
CA SER A 183 -9.75 -2.15 8.44
C SER A 183 -8.53 -2.62 7.65
N LEU A 184 -7.35 -2.12 7.98
CA LEU A 184 -6.08 -2.50 7.36
C LEU A 184 -5.76 -3.99 7.51
N ARG A 185 -5.98 -4.55 8.70
CA ARG A 185 -5.82 -5.99 8.99
C ARG A 185 -6.77 -6.83 8.13
N ASP A 186 -8.05 -6.48 8.11
CA ASP A 186 -9.07 -7.23 7.38
C ASP A 186 -8.82 -7.17 5.87
N ARG A 187 -8.38 -6.02 5.35
CA ARG A 187 -8.00 -5.86 3.94
C ARG A 187 -6.86 -6.80 3.55
N ILE A 188 -5.81 -6.88 4.37
CA ILE A 188 -4.71 -7.85 4.14
C ILE A 188 -5.28 -9.28 4.13
N PHE A 189 -6.02 -9.66 5.18
CA PHE A 189 -6.51 -11.03 5.32
C PHE A 189 -7.40 -11.43 4.13
N ASN A 190 -8.32 -10.54 3.72
CA ASN A 190 -9.23 -10.77 2.59
C ASN A 190 -8.46 -10.91 1.26
N ILE A 191 -7.40 -10.13 1.02
CA ILE A 191 -6.56 -10.32 -0.18
C ILE A 191 -5.93 -11.72 -0.18
N PHE A 192 -5.34 -12.15 0.94
CA PHE A 192 -4.73 -13.47 1.08
C PHE A 192 -5.74 -14.62 0.89
N GLN A 193 -6.97 -14.46 1.39
CA GLN A 193 -8.06 -15.41 1.20
C GLN A 193 -8.55 -15.48 -0.25
N SER A 194 -8.59 -14.34 -0.95
CA SER A 194 -9.12 -14.27 -2.32
C SER A 194 -8.34 -15.11 -3.32
N ARG A 195 -7.02 -15.29 -3.09
CA ARG A 195 -6.08 -15.94 -4.02
C ARG A 195 -6.19 -15.43 -5.46
N GLN A 196 -6.62 -14.18 -5.66
CA GLN A 196 -6.57 -13.52 -6.96
C GLN A 196 -5.14 -13.52 -7.51
N SER A 197 -4.97 -13.39 -8.83
CA SER A 197 -3.63 -13.37 -9.44
C SER A 197 -2.74 -12.30 -8.80
N TRP A 198 -1.43 -12.54 -8.75
CA TRP A 198 -0.48 -11.62 -8.13
C TRP A 198 -0.57 -10.21 -8.74
N GLY A 199 -0.67 -10.12 -10.07
CA GLY A 199 -0.85 -8.84 -10.77
C GLY A 199 -2.08 -8.06 -10.27
N TYR A 200 -3.21 -8.74 -10.10
CA TYR A 200 -4.46 -8.11 -9.64
C TYR A 200 -4.38 -7.69 -8.17
N ALA A 201 -3.72 -8.48 -7.32
CA ALA A 201 -3.49 -8.13 -5.93
C ALA A 201 -2.47 -6.99 -5.76
N SER A 202 -1.57 -6.80 -6.74
CA SER A 202 -0.48 -5.82 -6.64
C SER A 202 -0.97 -4.38 -6.78
N THR A 203 -1.76 -4.11 -7.83
CA THR A 203 -2.08 -2.74 -8.27
C THR A 203 -3.53 -2.36 -8.02
N SER A 204 -3.82 -1.08 -7.83
CA SER A 204 -5.18 -0.51 -7.70
C SER A 204 -5.88 -0.27 -9.04
N GLN A 205 -5.17 -0.42 -10.17
CA GLN A 205 -5.69 -0.20 -11.52
C GLN A 205 -6.81 -1.17 -11.87
N ILE A 206 -7.98 -0.65 -12.27
CA ILE A 206 -9.10 -1.51 -12.73
C ILE A 206 -8.76 -2.21 -14.06
N GLY A 207 -8.14 -1.52 -15.02
CA GLY A 207 -7.77 -2.12 -16.32
C GLY A 207 -6.75 -3.26 -16.24
N ALA A 208 -6.02 -3.38 -15.13
CA ALA A 208 -5.18 -4.55 -14.84
C ALA A 208 -5.93 -5.64 -14.08
N ARG A 209 -7.16 -5.41 -13.61
CA ARG A 209 -7.99 -6.29 -12.78
C ARG A 209 -9.29 -6.64 -13.50
N ILE A 210 -9.26 -7.69 -14.29
CA ILE A 210 -10.49 -8.26 -14.87
C ILE A 210 -10.86 -9.48 -14.01
N GLY A 211 -11.77 -9.33 -13.04
CA GLY A 211 -12.23 -10.45 -12.20
C GLY A 211 -12.77 -10.11 -10.80
N ASN A 212 -13.02 -11.13 -9.97
CA ASN A 212 -13.70 -11.06 -8.66
C ASN A 212 -12.84 -10.52 -7.49
N GLY A 213 -11.67 -9.93 -7.77
CA GLY A 213 -10.77 -9.38 -6.75
C GLY A 213 -11.33 -8.11 -6.09
N VAL A 214 -11.33 -8.03 -4.75
CA VAL A 214 -11.98 -6.93 -4.01
C VAL A 214 -11.06 -5.80 -3.56
N ASP A 215 -9.74 -5.99 -3.60
CA ASP A 215 -8.76 -5.00 -3.12
C ASP A 215 -7.33 -5.28 -3.63
N SER A 216 -6.37 -4.38 -3.37
CA SER A 216 -4.92 -4.58 -3.63
C SER A 216 -4.03 -4.16 -2.46
N PHE A 217 -2.79 -4.61 -2.50
CA PHE A 217 -1.72 -4.04 -1.70
C PHE A 217 -1.46 -2.56 -2.02
N GLU A 218 -1.61 -2.10 -3.27
CA GLU A 218 -1.47 -0.65 -3.59
C GLU A 218 -2.56 0.21 -2.93
N SER A 219 -3.83 -0.21 -2.96
CA SER A 219 -4.91 0.53 -2.32
C SER A 219 -4.84 0.50 -0.79
N ILE A 220 -4.21 -0.52 -0.20
CA ILE A 220 -3.85 -0.55 1.22
C ILE A 220 -2.70 0.43 1.50
N HIS A 221 -1.68 0.43 0.65
CA HIS A 221 -0.57 1.38 0.66
C HIS A 221 -1.05 2.83 0.65
N ASP A 222 -1.97 3.16 -0.26
CA ASP A 222 -2.51 4.52 -0.41
C ASP A 222 -3.23 5.01 0.86
N ALA A 223 -3.91 4.10 1.58
CA ALA A 223 -4.57 4.42 2.85
C ALA A 223 -3.55 4.80 3.94
N VAL A 224 -2.41 4.11 4.01
CA VAL A 224 -1.34 4.44 4.98
C VAL A 224 -0.67 5.77 4.62
N HIS A 225 -0.40 6.01 3.34
CA HIS A 225 0.11 7.30 2.87
C HIS A 225 -0.79 8.47 3.27
N SER A 226 -2.08 8.37 2.95
CA SER A 226 -3.08 9.39 3.26
C SER A 226 -3.22 9.60 4.77
N THR A 227 -3.21 8.52 5.54
CA THR A 227 -3.33 8.58 7.01
C THR A 227 -2.10 9.20 7.67
N VAL A 228 -0.89 8.86 7.21
CA VAL A 228 0.35 9.38 7.80
C VAL A 228 0.60 10.83 7.41
N GLY A 229 0.39 11.18 6.14
CA GLY A 229 0.57 12.55 5.67
C GLY A 229 -0.53 13.48 6.17
N GLY A 230 -1.76 12.99 6.23
CA GLY A 230 -2.96 13.73 6.63
C GLY A 230 -3.47 14.68 5.56
N GLU A 231 -4.78 14.85 5.57
CA GLU A 231 -5.55 15.72 4.67
C GLU A 231 -5.20 17.20 4.86
N SER A 232 -4.52 17.54 5.96
CA SER A 232 -3.89 18.84 6.17
C SER A 232 -2.69 19.08 5.23
N GLY A 233 -2.19 18.04 4.56
CA GLY A 233 -1.23 18.13 3.45
C GLY A 233 0.22 17.80 3.82
N GLY A 234 0.49 16.82 4.69
CA GLY A 234 1.87 16.42 5.02
C GLY A 234 2.65 15.81 3.85
N THR A 235 3.93 15.54 4.04
CA THR A 235 4.83 15.02 2.98
C THR A 235 4.36 13.66 2.45
N MET A 236 3.97 12.73 3.35
CA MET A 236 3.48 11.40 2.96
C MET A 236 2.14 11.43 2.20
N TYR A 237 1.39 12.54 2.25
CA TYR A 237 0.09 12.71 1.61
C TYR A 237 0.21 13.08 0.12
N TYR A 238 1.36 13.57 -0.32
CA TYR A 238 1.60 13.87 -1.73
C TYR A 238 2.54 12.83 -2.35
N LEU A 239 2.05 12.11 -3.34
CA LEU A 239 2.81 11.08 -4.06
C LEU A 239 4.20 11.58 -4.49
N ASP A 240 4.26 12.78 -5.03
CA ASP A 240 5.50 13.31 -5.62
C ASP A 240 6.60 13.65 -4.59
N TYR A 241 6.27 13.71 -3.28
CA TYR A 241 7.19 14.09 -2.21
C TYR A 241 7.35 13.02 -1.13
N SER A 242 6.50 12.00 -1.11
CA SER A 242 6.38 11.06 0.01
C SER A 242 7.70 10.36 0.36
N ALA A 243 8.51 10.02 -0.64
CA ALA A 243 9.81 9.34 -0.47
C ALA A 243 10.85 10.13 0.34
N PHE A 244 10.69 11.45 0.50
CA PHE A 244 11.57 12.25 1.34
C PHE A 244 11.32 12.03 2.84
N ASP A 245 10.15 11.57 3.25
CA ASP A 245 9.89 11.24 4.67
C ASP A 245 10.50 9.86 4.99
N PRO A 246 11.31 9.70 6.05
CA PRO A 246 11.87 8.40 6.44
C PRO A 246 10.87 7.27 6.63
N ILE A 247 9.62 7.57 7.01
CA ILE A 247 8.61 6.54 7.25
C ILE A 247 8.14 5.87 5.96
N PHE A 248 8.32 6.53 4.81
CA PHE A 248 8.09 5.97 3.48
C PHE A 248 8.79 4.62 3.32
N TRP A 249 10.06 4.56 3.68
CA TRP A 249 10.91 3.38 3.46
C TRP A 249 10.48 2.19 4.31
N LEU A 250 10.06 2.43 5.55
CA LEU A 250 9.53 1.37 6.42
C LEU A 250 8.16 0.89 5.96
N HIS A 251 7.33 1.81 5.46
CA HIS A 251 6.03 1.50 4.88
C HIS A 251 6.17 0.63 3.63
N HIS A 252 7.00 1.06 2.67
CA HIS A 252 7.27 0.32 1.43
C HIS A 252 7.95 -1.03 1.69
N CYS A 253 8.81 -1.14 2.71
CA CYS A 253 9.37 -2.43 3.13
C CYS A 253 8.30 -3.41 3.61
N ASN A 254 7.23 -2.93 4.27
CA ASN A 254 6.11 -3.80 4.63
C ASN A 254 5.23 -4.15 3.42
N ILE A 255 5.07 -3.25 2.45
CA ILE A 255 4.38 -3.57 1.20
C ILE A 255 5.13 -4.64 0.41
N ASP A 256 6.46 -4.53 0.26
CA ASP A 256 7.27 -5.58 -0.38
C ASP A 256 7.19 -6.91 0.38
N ARG A 257 7.18 -6.88 1.72
CA ARG A 257 6.94 -8.06 2.56
C ARG A 257 5.63 -8.75 2.23
N LEU A 258 4.53 -8.00 2.18
CA LEU A 258 3.21 -8.55 1.86
C LEU A 258 3.17 -9.13 0.44
N LEU A 259 3.77 -8.45 -0.54
CA LEU A 259 3.84 -8.92 -1.92
C LEU A 259 4.71 -10.19 -2.07
N ALA A 260 5.83 -10.27 -1.35
CA ALA A 260 6.71 -11.45 -1.33
C ALA A 260 6.03 -12.65 -0.65
N MET A 261 5.30 -12.42 0.44
CA MET A 261 4.45 -13.43 1.07
C MET A 261 3.36 -13.90 0.10
N TYR A 262 2.64 -12.97 -0.54
CA TYR A 262 1.53 -13.29 -1.44
C TYR A 262 1.99 -14.10 -2.65
N GLN A 263 3.18 -13.81 -3.20
CA GLN A 263 3.78 -14.57 -4.29
C GLN A 263 3.93 -16.07 -3.98
N LEU A 264 4.18 -16.45 -2.72
CA LEU A 264 4.26 -17.86 -2.31
C LEU A 264 2.88 -18.52 -2.16
N VAL A 265 1.81 -17.75 -2.01
CA VAL A 265 0.43 -18.25 -1.91
C VAL A 265 -0.19 -18.46 -3.29
N VAL A 266 0.20 -17.66 -4.29
CA VAL A 266 -0.26 -17.75 -5.68
C VAL A 266 0.91 -17.90 -6.68
N PRO A 267 1.75 -18.95 -6.55
CA PRO A 267 3.04 -19.04 -7.23
C PRO A 267 2.94 -19.13 -8.76
N ASN A 268 1.79 -19.51 -9.31
CA ASN A 268 1.59 -19.69 -10.75
C ASN A 268 1.21 -18.41 -11.49
N THR A 269 1.09 -17.29 -10.76
CA THR A 269 0.76 -15.98 -11.33
C THR A 269 1.84 -14.97 -10.96
N TYR A 270 2.02 -13.96 -11.80
CA TYR A 270 2.96 -12.89 -11.51
C TYR A 270 2.44 -11.56 -12.08
N VAL A 271 3.34 -10.62 -12.39
CA VAL A 271 3.01 -9.33 -13.02
C VAL A 271 2.10 -9.54 -14.22
N ALA A 272 0.93 -8.89 -14.19
CA ALA A 272 -0.03 -8.95 -15.28
C ALA A 272 0.41 -8.05 -16.45
N ASN A 273 -0.13 -8.29 -17.63
CA ASN A 273 -0.03 -7.33 -18.73
C ASN A 273 -0.92 -6.12 -18.40
N GLY A 274 -0.44 -4.92 -18.72
CA GLY A 274 -1.20 -3.71 -18.51
C GLY A 274 -0.55 -2.51 -19.19
N ASN A 275 -1.36 -1.53 -19.56
CA ASN A 275 -0.86 -0.34 -20.23
C ASN A 275 -0.59 0.78 -19.24
N VAL A 276 0.40 1.62 -19.57
CA VAL A 276 0.67 2.88 -18.89
C VAL A 276 -0.55 3.80 -19.06
N ASN A 277 -1.16 4.21 -17.95
CA ASN A 277 -2.41 4.99 -17.96
C ASN A 277 -2.22 6.51 -17.82
N ARG A 278 -0.97 6.98 -17.66
CA ARG A 278 -0.60 8.40 -17.62
C ARG A 278 0.87 8.59 -17.99
N PRO A 279 1.29 9.78 -18.44
CA PRO A 279 2.70 10.04 -18.76
C PRO A 279 3.60 9.87 -17.53
N MET A 280 4.77 9.27 -17.74
CA MET A 280 5.79 8.98 -16.72
C MET A 280 7.17 9.43 -17.17
N ALA A 281 8.13 9.51 -16.23
CA ALA A 281 9.52 9.87 -16.54
C ALA A 281 10.11 9.02 -17.68
N GLN A 282 9.70 7.75 -17.75
CA GLN A 282 10.26 6.74 -18.64
C GLN A 282 9.31 6.21 -19.73
N TRP A 283 8.01 6.51 -19.67
CA TRP A 283 7.00 5.94 -20.56
C TRP A 283 5.89 6.93 -20.91
N ASN A 284 5.31 6.78 -22.10
CA ASN A 284 4.10 7.46 -22.53
C ASN A 284 2.85 6.64 -22.22
N THR A 285 1.70 7.31 -22.12
CA THR A 285 0.40 6.65 -21.99
C THR A 285 0.13 5.72 -23.17
N GLY A 286 -0.46 4.55 -22.90
CA GLY A 286 -0.82 3.54 -23.88
C GLY A 286 0.27 2.50 -24.14
N GLU A 287 1.50 2.73 -23.67
CA GLU A 287 2.56 1.73 -23.80
C GLU A 287 2.23 0.47 -22.98
N GLY A 288 2.26 -0.70 -23.63
CA GLY A 288 2.06 -1.99 -22.98
C GLY A 288 3.24 -2.39 -22.12
N LYS A 289 2.97 -2.89 -20.91
CA LYS A 289 3.97 -3.33 -19.94
C LYS A 289 3.60 -4.70 -19.37
N ASN A 290 4.62 -5.49 -19.07
CA ASN A 290 4.51 -6.84 -18.50
C ASN A 290 5.72 -7.16 -17.60
N GLY A 291 5.85 -8.41 -17.14
CA GLY A 291 6.94 -8.84 -16.26
C GLY A 291 8.36 -8.71 -16.83
N ASN A 292 8.53 -8.59 -18.16
CA ASN A 292 9.82 -8.39 -18.81
C ASN A 292 10.21 -6.90 -18.93
N THR A 293 9.33 -5.98 -18.55
CA THR A 293 9.57 -4.54 -18.70
C THR A 293 10.81 -4.11 -17.90
N PRO A 294 11.73 -3.34 -18.50
CA PRO A 294 12.79 -2.64 -17.78
C PRO A 294 12.25 -1.77 -16.64
N LEU A 295 12.57 -2.13 -15.39
CA LEU A 295 12.31 -1.38 -14.16
C LEU A 295 13.27 -0.19 -14.04
N LYS A 296 13.15 0.75 -14.98
CA LYS A 296 13.93 1.98 -15.02
C LYS A 296 13.68 2.82 -13.75
N PRO A 297 14.71 3.48 -13.17
CA PRO A 297 16.08 3.62 -13.68
C PRO A 297 17.10 2.62 -13.08
N PHE A 298 16.66 1.46 -12.57
CA PHE A 298 17.49 0.56 -11.78
C PHE A 298 18.28 -0.43 -12.65
N THR A 299 19.60 -0.27 -12.71
CA THR A 299 20.48 -1.13 -13.50
C THR A 299 21.00 -2.31 -12.69
N LYS A 300 20.98 -3.53 -13.26
CA LYS A 300 21.45 -4.77 -12.61
C LYS A 300 22.93 -5.07 -12.81
N ASN A 301 23.59 -4.39 -13.75
CA ASN A 301 25.01 -4.58 -14.02
C ASN A 301 25.69 -3.30 -14.54
N THR A 302 27.00 -3.39 -14.77
CA THR A 302 27.83 -2.28 -15.26
C THR A 302 27.62 -1.94 -16.73
N ASN A 303 26.99 -2.83 -17.51
CA ASN A 303 26.66 -2.57 -18.91
C ASN A 303 25.47 -1.62 -19.06
N GLY A 304 24.73 -1.38 -17.96
CA GLY A 304 23.57 -0.50 -17.95
C GLY A 304 22.25 -1.23 -18.21
N ASP A 305 22.25 -2.57 -18.19
CA ASP A 305 21.01 -3.35 -18.32
C ASP A 305 20.12 -3.09 -17.10
N TYR A 306 18.83 -2.90 -17.34
CA TYR A 306 17.86 -2.67 -16.26
C TYR A 306 17.41 -3.99 -15.62
N PHE A 307 17.02 -3.93 -14.35
CA PHE A 307 16.23 -4.99 -13.74
C PHE A 307 14.89 -5.12 -14.48
N THR A 308 14.35 -6.32 -14.58
CA THR A 308 12.95 -6.61 -14.95
C THR A 308 12.19 -7.10 -13.72
N SER A 309 10.87 -7.28 -13.80
CA SER A 309 10.12 -7.88 -12.70
C SER A 309 10.56 -9.32 -12.43
N PHE A 310 10.90 -10.09 -13.46
CA PHE A 310 11.41 -11.46 -13.29
C PHE A 310 12.75 -11.50 -12.57
N ASP A 311 13.66 -10.56 -12.86
CA ASP A 311 14.96 -10.46 -12.18
C ASP A 311 14.83 -10.29 -10.66
N VAL A 312 13.74 -9.67 -10.22
CA VAL A 312 13.48 -9.35 -8.81
C VAL A 312 12.34 -10.19 -8.23
N ARG A 313 11.89 -11.25 -8.92
CA ARG A 313 10.80 -12.10 -8.45
C ARG A 313 11.15 -12.76 -7.12
N GLU A 314 12.34 -13.35 -7.00
CA GLU A 314 12.88 -13.84 -5.73
C GLU A 314 13.68 -12.72 -5.04
N THR A 315 13.26 -12.32 -3.84
CA THR A 315 13.89 -11.22 -3.08
C THR A 315 15.35 -11.53 -2.71
N ARG A 316 15.72 -12.81 -2.61
CA ARG A 316 17.11 -13.22 -2.38
C ARG A 316 18.05 -12.87 -3.53
N ALA A 317 17.55 -12.61 -4.74
CA ALA A 317 18.35 -12.04 -5.82
C ALA A 317 18.92 -10.65 -5.46
N LEU A 318 18.25 -9.96 -4.54
CA LEU A 318 18.67 -8.67 -3.98
C LEU A 318 19.30 -8.81 -2.57
N GLY A 319 19.54 -10.04 -2.11
CA GLY A 319 20.27 -10.31 -0.87
C GLY A 319 19.46 -10.25 0.42
N TYR A 320 18.13 -10.34 0.35
CA TYR A 320 17.26 -10.37 1.54
C TYR A 320 16.10 -11.37 1.41
N TYR A 321 15.45 -11.67 2.53
CA TYR A 321 14.17 -12.36 2.62
C TYR A 321 13.46 -11.94 3.92
N TYR A 322 12.17 -12.23 4.03
CA TYR A 322 11.39 -11.94 5.24
C TYR A 322 11.25 -13.20 6.10
N PRO A 323 11.14 -13.09 7.44
CA PRO A 323 10.96 -14.25 8.31
C PRO A 323 9.85 -15.20 7.83
N GLU A 324 8.75 -14.64 7.32
CA GLU A 324 7.58 -15.37 6.80
C GLU A 324 7.82 -16.08 5.46
N THR A 325 8.90 -15.75 4.76
CA THR A 325 9.28 -16.34 3.46
C THR A 325 10.59 -17.14 3.54
N GLN A 326 11.10 -17.40 4.74
CA GLN A 326 12.37 -18.09 4.97
C GLN A 326 12.39 -19.49 4.35
N ALA A 327 11.34 -20.27 4.58
CA ALA A 327 11.20 -21.64 4.09
C ALA A 327 10.71 -21.72 2.63
N ARG A 328 10.33 -20.58 2.03
CA ARG A 328 9.77 -20.50 0.66
C ARG A 328 8.53 -21.38 0.43
N THR A 329 7.67 -21.51 1.44
CA THR A 329 6.44 -22.32 1.31
C THR A 329 5.17 -21.51 1.57
N ALA A 330 4.11 -21.85 0.83
CA ALA A 330 2.77 -21.32 1.08
C ALA A 330 2.30 -21.64 2.52
N SER A 331 2.67 -22.79 3.07
CA SER A 331 2.31 -23.20 4.43
C SER A 331 2.87 -22.26 5.49
N GLN A 332 4.15 -21.87 5.39
CA GLN A 332 4.76 -20.89 6.30
C GLN A 332 4.04 -19.55 6.24
N VAL A 333 3.74 -19.08 5.02
CA VAL A 333 3.03 -17.81 4.81
C VAL A 333 1.61 -17.89 5.37
N ASN A 334 0.86 -18.94 5.06
CA ASN A 334 -0.52 -19.13 5.55
C ASN A 334 -0.57 -19.13 7.09
N ALA A 335 0.36 -19.83 7.74
CA ALA A 335 0.47 -19.82 9.19
C ALA A 335 0.80 -18.42 9.75
N ALA A 336 1.69 -17.67 9.07
CA ALA A 336 1.99 -16.30 9.46
C ALA A 336 0.79 -15.36 9.28
N VAL A 337 0.07 -15.45 8.16
CA VAL A 337 -1.13 -14.65 7.87
C VAL A 337 -2.24 -14.94 8.89
N GLN A 338 -2.50 -16.22 9.21
CA GLN A 338 -3.46 -16.57 10.26
C GLN A 338 -3.04 -16.01 11.62
N ARG A 339 -1.76 -16.14 11.99
CA ARG A 339 -1.25 -15.64 13.26
C ARG A 339 -1.29 -14.11 13.38
N LEU A 340 -1.05 -13.38 12.29
CA LEU A 340 -0.88 -11.93 12.31
C LEU A 340 -2.15 -11.16 11.98
N TYR A 341 -2.95 -11.67 11.05
CA TYR A 341 -4.04 -10.90 10.41
C TYR A 341 -5.42 -11.54 10.52
N SER A 342 -5.54 -12.77 11.04
CA SER A 342 -6.88 -13.30 11.33
C SER A 342 -7.59 -12.47 12.41
N ARG A 343 -8.92 -12.52 12.43
CA ARG A 343 -9.75 -11.88 13.46
C ARG A 343 -9.50 -12.42 14.87
N THR A 344 -8.87 -13.60 14.98
CA THR A 344 -8.49 -14.24 16.25
C THR A 344 -7.01 -14.06 16.61
N ALA A 345 -6.21 -13.36 15.80
CA ALA A 345 -4.78 -13.14 16.02
C ALA A 345 -4.44 -12.58 17.42
N THR A 346 -5.35 -11.79 18.01
CA THR A 346 -5.19 -11.20 19.35
C THR A 346 -5.78 -12.04 20.49
N ALA A 347 -6.49 -13.14 20.19
CA ALA A 347 -7.21 -13.97 21.16
C ALA A 347 -6.29 -14.83 22.05
N THR A 348 -5.01 -14.97 21.72
CA THR A 348 -4.00 -15.65 22.56
C THR A 348 -3.61 -14.85 23.81
N ALA A 349 -3.93 -13.57 23.89
CA ALA A 349 -3.92 -12.86 25.15
C ALA A 349 -5.25 -13.11 25.87
N ARG A 350 -5.27 -13.97 26.89
CA ARG A 350 -6.37 -14.12 27.86
C ARG A 350 -6.79 -12.73 28.39
N ARG A 351 -7.68 -12.02 27.71
CA ARG A 351 -8.12 -10.68 28.08
C ARG A 351 -9.61 -10.69 28.36
N LYS A 352 -9.96 -10.30 29.58
CA LYS A 352 -11.22 -9.61 29.86
C LYS A 352 -11.40 -8.57 28.75
N ARG A 353 -12.54 -8.61 28.05
CA ARG A 353 -12.95 -7.66 27.00
C ARG A 353 -12.46 -6.27 27.39
N SER A 354 -11.41 -5.79 26.74
CA SER A 354 -10.99 -4.40 26.94
C SER A 354 -12.15 -3.56 26.46
N VAL A 355 -12.64 -2.72 27.35
CA VAL A 355 -13.88 -1.98 27.17
C VAL A 355 -13.65 -0.69 26.36
N THR A 356 -12.53 -0.64 25.64
CA THR A 356 -11.95 0.55 25.02
C THR A 356 -11.32 0.16 23.68
N GLY A 357 -11.97 0.47 22.55
CA GLY A 357 -11.44 0.22 21.19
C GLY A 357 -12.39 -0.52 20.26
N GLN A 358 -12.13 -0.49 18.95
CA GLN A 358 -12.91 -1.18 17.92
C GLN A 358 -12.98 -2.69 18.19
N TYR A 359 -14.13 -3.29 17.87
CA TYR A 359 -14.33 -4.73 17.97
C TYR A 359 -13.35 -5.47 17.05
N GLU A 360 -12.60 -6.42 17.62
CA GLU A 360 -11.54 -7.14 16.91
C GLU A 360 -12.06 -8.22 15.95
N GLY A 361 -13.33 -8.60 16.05
CA GLY A 361 -13.87 -9.72 15.27
C GLY A 361 -13.79 -11.05 16.00
N HIS A 362 -14.42 -12.05 15.40
CA HIS A 362 -14.23 -13.46 15.72
C HIS A 362 -14.11 -14.28 14.42
N GLU A 363 -13.71 -15.53 14.53
CA GLU A 363 -13.65 -16.45 13.39
C GLU A 363 -15.03 -16.64 12.77
N LEU A 364 -15.12 -16.50 11.45
CA LEU A 364 -16.36 -16.70 10.70
C LEU A 364 -16.67 -18.20 10.59
N LYS A 365 -17.96 -18.50 10.47
CA LYS A 365 -18.48 -19.86 10.32
C LYS A 365 -18.93 -20.10 8.88
N ASP A 366 -19.03 -21.37 8.51
CA ASP A 366 -19.63 -21.76 7.24
C ASP A 366 -21.03 -21.15 7.09
N GLY A 367 -21.23 -20.44 5.99
CA GLY A 367 -22.49 -19.75 5.68
C GLY A 367 -22.59 -18.31 6.21
N ASP A 368 -21.59 -17.83 6.97
CA ASP A 368 -21.39 -16.38 7.13
C ASP A 368 -20.93 -15.76 5.80
N HIS A 369 -21.02 -14.44 5.66
CA HIS A 369 -20.52 -13.74 4.48
C HIS A 369 -19.49 -12.67 4.83
N GLU A 370 -18.49 -12.54 3.96
CA GLU A 370 -17.63 -11.36 3.91
C GLU A 370 -18.34 -10.25 3.16
N THR A 371 -18.55 -9.11 3.81
CA THR A 371 -19.19 -7.92 3.22
C THR A 371 -18.22 -6.76 3.18
N VAL A 372 -18.15 -6.08 2.02
CA VAL A 372 -17.25 -4.96 1.78
C VAL A 372 -17.98 -3.78 1.14
N LEU A 373 -17.56 -2.56 1.46
CA LEU A 373 -17.88 -1.37 0.68
C LEU A 373 -16.80 -1.20 -0.40
N SER A 374 -17.16 -1.39 -1.66
CA SER A 374 -16.26 -1.10 -2.79
C SER A 374 -16.21 0.39 -3.08
N VAL A 375 -15.00 0.86 -3.36
CA VAL A 375 -14.70 2.25 -3.66
C VAL A 375 -14.00 2.30 -5.01
N VAL A 376 -14.68 2.85 -6.01
CA VAL A 376 -14.11 3.19 -7.31
C VAL A 376 -13.93 4.69 -7.34
N ALA A 377 -12.73 5.16 -7.69
CA ALA A 377 -12.41 6.58 -7.58
C ALA A 377 -11.34 7.00 -8.61
N ASN A 378 -11.33 8.27 -9.00
CA ASN A 378 -10.29 8.85 -9.85
C ASN A 378 -9.11 9.37 -9.03
N LYS A 379 -7.94 8.72 -9.15
CA LYS A 379 -6.73 9.02 -8.38
C LYS A 379 -6.28 10.49 -8.43
N TYR A 380 -6.56 11.19 -9.52
CA TYR A 380 -6.14 12.59 -9.75
C TYR A 380 -7.30 13.58 -9.79
N ALA A 381 -8.42 13.25 -9.15
CA ALA A 381 -9.58 14.14 -9.03
C ALA A 381 -9.25 15.51 -8.41
N PHE A 382 -8.29 15.56 -7.47
CA PHE A 382 -7.90 16.77 -6.74
C PHE A 382 -6.38 17.00 -6.71
N GLN A 383 -5.96 18.20 -6.28
CA GLN A 383 -4.55 18.52 -6.03
C GLN A 383 -4.09 17.94 -4.68
N GLY A 384 -3.80 16.65 -4.68
CA GLY A 384 -3.46 15.89 -3.48
C GLY A 384 -4.36 14.69 -3.30
N SER A 385 -4.20 14.01 -2.16
CA SER A 385 -4.95 12.80 -1.86
C SER A 385 -6.35 13.09 -1.33
N TYR A 386 -7.20 12.09 -1.24
CA TYR A 386 -8.46 12.21 -0.52
C TYR A 386 -8.85 10.86 0.04
N THR A 387 -9.68 10.86 1.08
CA THR A 387 -10.02 9.64 1.82
C THR A 387 -11.53 9.49 1.90
N VAL A 388 -12.03 8.31 1.54
CA VAL A 388 -13.42 7.90 1.81
C VAL A 388 -13.44 7.19 3.16
N HIS A 389 -14.11 7.77 4.14
CA HIS A 389 -14.29 7.22 5.49
C HIS A 389 -15.67 6.57 5.62
N CYS A 390 -15.74 5.37 6.19
CA CYS A 390 -16.95 4.58 6.31
C CYS A 390 -17.39 4.43 7.77
N PHE A 391 -18.70 4.47 7.99
CA PHE A 391 -19.33 4.38 9.30
C PHE A 391 -20.58 3.50 9.28
N LEU A 392 -20.87 2.82 10.39
CA LEU A 392 -22.08 2.01 10.60
C LEU A 392 -22.81 2.43 11.88
N GLY A 393 -23.94 3.12 11.73
CA GLY A 393 -24.76 3.59 12.85
C GLY A 393 -25.65 4.76 12.48
N GLN A 394 -25.96 5.63 13.46
CA GLN A 394 -26.63 6.91 13.20
C GLN A 394 -25.62 8.04 13.07
N GLU A 395 -25.90 8.97 12.17
CA GLU A 395 -25.16 10.22 12.02
C GLU A 395 -25.41 11.12 13.25
N ASN A 396 -24.36 11.65 13.87
CA ASN A 396 -24.40 12.61 14.99
C ASN A 396 -25.02 12.14 16.32
N ASN A 397 -25.05 10.84 16.60
CA ASN A 397 -25.46 10.36 17.93
C ASN A 397 -24.34 9.55 18.59
N SER A 398 -23.51 10.24 19.39
CA SER A 398 -22.42 9.66 20.19
C SER A 398 -22.89 8.67 21.28
N THR A 399 -24.19 8.32 21.30
CA THR A 399 -24.82 7.49 22.33
C THR A 399 -25.46 6.20 21.81
N VAL A 400 -25.43 5.91 20.50
CA VAL A 400 -25.86 4.61 19.96
C VAL A 400 -24.70 3.63 19.91
N ASN A 401 -25.00 2.39 20.31
CA ASN A 401 -24.03 1.37 20.65
C ASN A 401 -23.00 1.14 19.53
N SER A 402 -21.74 1.45 19.85
CA SER A 402 -20.56 1.32 19.01
C SER A 402 -20.39 -0.06 18.39
N THR A 403 -19.54 -0.14 17.36
CA THR A 403 -18.76 -1.34 17.01
C THR A 403 -17.78 -1.73 18.13
N ALA A 404 -18.09 -1.48 19.41
CA ALA A 404 -17.23 -1.63 20.58
C ALA A 404 -18.10 -1.83 21.85
N PRO A 405 -17.65 -2.61 22.84
CA PRO A 405 -18.29 -2.67 24.16
C PRO A 405 -18.09 -1.36 24.93
N TYR A 406 -19.17 -0.80 25.48
CA TYR A 406 -19.14 0.41 26.31
C TYR A 406 -18.25 0.30 27.54
N ALA A 407 -17.30 1.21 27.66
CA ALA A 407 -17.09 1.94 28.91
C ALA A 407 -16.54 3.32 28.61
N ASN A 408 -16.92 4.26 29.47
CA ASN A 408 -16.33 5.57 29.66
C ASN A 408 -14.80 5.54 29.61
N ALA A 409 -14.25 5.64 28.41
CA ALA A 409 -12.82 5.67 28.17
C ALA A 409 -12.52 7.02 27.55
N THR A 410 -11.98 7.91 28.37
CA THR A 410 -11.08 8.94 27.87
C THR A 410 -10.09 8.25 26.95
N ALA A 411 -10.23 8.47 25.65
CA ALA A 411 -9.18 8.13 24.70
C ALA A 411 -7.87 8.66 25.28
N PRO A 412 -6.78 7.88 25.30
CA PRO A 412 -5.49 8.32 25.86
C PRO A 412 -4.88 9.51 25.10
N TYR A 413 -5.54 10.01 24.05
CA TYR A 413 -5.18 11.20 23.29
C TYR A 413 -6.32 12.24 23.25
N ASN A 414 -7.05 12.43 24.35
CA ASN A 414 -7.84 13.65 24.54
C ASN A 414 -6.92 14.82 24.91
N ASN A 415 -6.22 15.40 23.92
CA ASN A 415 -5.68 16.75 24.05
C ASN A 415 -6.67 17.73 23.41
N TYR A 416 -7.76 17.99 24.13
CA TYR A 416 -8.53 19.21 23.91
C TYR A 416 -7.70 20.43 24.34
N THR A 417 -7.93 21.53 23.64
CA THR A 417 -7.38 22.91 23.78
C THR A 417 -6.13 23.18 22.93
N THR A 418 -6.15 24.15 21.99
CA THR A 418 -6.49 25.57 22.17
C THR A 418 -6.91 26.25 20.85
N ASN A 419 -7.80 27.24 20.97
CA ASN A 419 -8.29 28.22 19.98
C ASN A 419 -9.47 27.85 19.06
N GLY A 420 -10.67 27.79 19.66
CA GLY A 420 -11.86 28.37 19.03
C GLY A 420 -12.61 27.59 17.94
N THR A 421 -12.06 26.50 17.42
CA THR A 421 -12.80 25.52 16.61
C THR A 421 -12.57 24.14 17.21
N SER A 422 -13.61 23.47 17.70
CA SER A 422 -13.52 22.10 18.18
C SER A 422 -13.12 21.20 17.01
N ASP A 423 -11.84 20.83 16.93
CA ASP A 423 -11.31 19.95 15.89
C ASP A 423 -11.73 18.51 16.22
N TYR A 424 -12.94 18.18 15.81
CA TYR A 424 -13.61 16.92 16.10
C TYR A 424 -13.00 15.79 15.26
N ASP A 425 -12.32 14.84 15.93
CA ASP A 425 -11.81 13.64 15.28
C ASP A 425 -12.92 12.57 15.15
N PHE A 426 -13.62 12.59 14.02
CA PHE A 426 -14.66 11.61 13.70
C PHE A 426 -14.13 10.18 13.54
N THR A 427 -12.82 9.96 13.33
CA THR A 427 -12.26 8.60 13.18
C THR A 427 -12.12 7.88 14.51
N GLN A 428 -12.27 8.59 15.62
CA GLN A 428 -12.36 7.99 16.95
C GLN A 428 -13.81 7.64 17.33
N GLU A 429 -14.78 7.88 16.44
CA GLU A 429 -16.17 7.59 16.75
C GLU A 429 -16.43 6.07 16.92
N PRO A 430 -17.29 5.70 17.90
CA PRO A 430 -17.97 4.41 18.04
C PRO A 430 -18.40 3.66 16.79
N ASN A 431 -18.80 4.37 15.75
CA ASN A 431 -19.40 3.85 14.52
C ASN A 431 -18.39 3.81 13.36
N TYR A 432 -17.15 4.28 13.55
CA TYR A 432 -16.14 4.35 12.51
C TYR A 432 -15.58 2.96 12.18
N VAL A 433 -15.62 2.60 10.90
CA VAL A 433 -15.16 1.29 10.40
C VAL A 433 -13.73 1.36 9.86
N GLY A 434 -13.43 2.40 9.09
CA GLY A 434 -12.14 2.51 8.39
C GLY A 434 -12.19 3.51 7.24
N GLY A 435 -11.08 3.59 6.51
CA GLY A 435 -10.95 4.51 5.39
C GLY A 435 -10.24 3.89 4.19
N TYR A 436 -10.64 4.32 3.01
CA TYR A 436 -9.98 4.06 1.73
C TYR A 436 -9.30 5.35 1.28
N GLY A 437 -7.97 5.37 1.29
CA GLY A 437 -7.19 6.51 0.84
C GLY A 437 -6.91 6.43 -0.67
N ILE A 438 -7.04 7.55 -1.35
CA ILE A 438 -6.73 7.71 -2.77
C ILE A 438 -5.49 8.60 -2.85
N LEU A 439 -4.32 8.00 -3.11
CA LEU A 439 -3.04 8.73 -3.11
C LEU A 439 -2.86 9.56 -4.38
N GLY A 440 -2.96 10.88 -4.25
CA GLY A 440 -2.76 11.86 -5.33
C GLY A 440 -1.42 12.60 -5.25
N GLY A 441 -1.10 13.36 -6.31
CA GLY A 441 0.08 14.23 -6.39
C GLY A 441 -0.25 15.72 -6.24
N MET A 442 0.75 16.57 -6.02
CA MET A 442 0.54 18.03 -5.91
C MET A 442 0.08 18.66 -7.24
N GLY A 443 0.37 18.02 -8.38
CA GLY A 443 -0.08 18.46 -9.70
C GLY A 443 -1.43 17.91 -10.15
N GLY A 444 -2.18 17.20 -9.29
CA GLY A 444 -3.54 16.74 -9.62
C GLY A 444 -4.56 17.89 -9.73
N GLY A 445 -5.75 17.65 -10.29
CA GLY A 445 -6.85 18.63 -10.38
C GLY A 445 -6.86 19.56 -11.60
N GLN A 446 -8.02 19.64 -12.26
CA GLN A 446 -8.47 20.52 -13.38
C GLN A 446 -7.55 20.80 -14.59
N ASN A 447 -6.40 20.12 -14.73
CA ASN A 447 -5.62 20.05 -15.98
C ASN A 447 -4.90 18.71 -16.20
N GLY A 448 -5.16 17.69 -15.36
CA GLY A 448 -4.70 16.32 -15.61
C GLY A 448 -5.54 15.71 -16.73
N SER A 449 -5.02 15.71 -17.96
CA SER A 449 -5.73 15.29 -19.17
C SER A 449 -6.12 13.81 -19.22
N MET A 450 -5.88 13.02 -18.16
CA MET A 450 -6.13 11.58 -18.11
C MET A 450 -6.65 11.17 -16.73
N GLU A 451 -7.91 10.74 -16.68
CA GLU A 451 -8.51 10.09 -15.52
C GLU A 451 -7.85 8.72 -15.29
N VAL A 452 -7.45 8.47 -14.04
CA VAL A 452 -6.85 7.22 -13.58
C VAL A 452 -7.79 6.59 -12.57
N THR A 453 -8.60 5.64 -13.05
CA THR A 453 -9.62 4.98 -12.24
C THR A 453 -9.02 3.82 -11.45
N THR A 454 -9.24 3.82 -10.14
CA THR A 454 -8.78 2.79 -9.21
C THR A 454 -9.95 2.15 -8.48
N GLU A 455 -9.82 0.88 -8.09
CA GLU A 455 -10.78 0.20 -7.20
C GLU A 455 -10.08 -0.43 -6.00
N GLY A 456 -10.78 -0.44 -4.87
CA GLY A 456 -10.55 -1.40 -3.78
C GLY A 456 -11.74 -1.38 -2.82
N CYS A 457 -11.51 -1.69 -1.55
CA CYS A 457 -12.63 -1.76 -0.61
C CYS A 457 -12.31 -1.39 0.84
N ILE A 458 -13.39 -1.22 1.62
CA ILE A 458 -13.40 -1.13 3.08
C ILE A 458 -14.21 -2.34 3.60
N PRO A 459 -13.58 -3.31 4.29
CA PRO A 459 -14.29 -4.44 4.88
C PRO A 459 -15.25 -4.00 5.99
N LEU A 460 -16.49 -4.51 5.93
CA LEU A 460 -17.55 -4.20 6.89
C LEU A 460 -17.80 -5.34 7.88
N THR A 461 -17.37 -6.56 7.55
CA THR A 461 -17.70 -7.80 8.27
C THR A 461 -17.36 -7.75 9.76
N THR A 462 -16.18 -7.26 10.14
CA THR A 462 -15.79 -7.17 11.56
C THR A 462 -16.69 -6.20 12.32
N ALA A 463 -17.02 -5.05 11.74
CA ALA A 463 -17.95 -4.10 12.35
C ALA A 463 -19.36 -4.71 12.47
N LEU A 464 -19.83 -5.42 11.44
CA LEU A 464 -21.11 -6.13 11.44
C LEU A 464 -21.16 -7.27 12.48
N GLN A 465 -20.08 -8.02 12.69
CA GLN A 465 -19.99 -8.98 13.79
C GLN A 465 -20.22 -8.31 15.16
N GLY A 466 -19.66 -7.11 15.34
CA GLY A 466 -19.93 -6.29 16.52
C GLY A 466 -21.43 -6.00 16.66
N LYS A 467 -22.08 -5.55 15.58
CA LYS A 467 -23.53 -5.28 15.53
C LYS A 467 -24.37 -6.53 15.81
N GLN A 468 -23.94 -7.70 15.34
CA GLN A 468 -24.63 -8.97 15.61
C GLN A 468 -24.57 -9.34 17.09
N ILE A 469 -23.40 -9.17 17.73
CA ILE A 469 -23.22 -9.45 19.17
C ILE A 469 -24.08 -8.56 20.05
N TYR A 470 -24.30 -7.31 19.65
CA TYR A 470 -25.20 -6.39 20.35
C TYR A 470 -26.67 -6.55 19.97
N GLY A 471 -27.01 -7.52 19.11
CA GLY A 471 -28.38 -7.80 18.70
C GLY A 471 -28.98 -6.77 17.74
N GLU A 472 -28.16 -5.92 17.11
CA GLU A 472 -28.61 -4.94 16.11
C GLU A 472 -28.88 -5.58 14.73
N ILE A 473 -28.19 -6.68 14.42
CA ILE A 473 -28.44 -7.50 13.22
C ILE A 473 -28.61 -8.97 13.61
N LYS A 474 -29.44 -9.70 12.86
CA LYS A 474 -29.75 -11.11 13.15
C LYS A 474 -28.62 -12.05 12.73
N SER A 475 -28.06 -11.82 11.54
CA SER A 475 -26.98 -12.63 10.98
C SER A 475 -26.09 -11.82 10.04
N LEU A 476 -24.99 -12.42 9.59
CA LEU A 476 -24.11 -11.87 8.55
C LEU A 476 -24.56 -12.26 7.13
N LYS A 477 -25.77 -12.81 6.96
CA LYS A 477 -26.30 -13.18 5.65
C LYS A 477 -26.71 -11.94 4.85
N PRO A 478 -26.69 -12.01 3.50
CA PRO A 478 -26.97 -10.88 2.61
C PRO A 478 -28.23 -10.07 2.96
N ASP A 479 -29.37 -10.73 3.19
CA ASP A 479 -30.65 -10.04 3.43
C ASP A 479 -30.63 -9.23 4.73
N ASP A 480 -30.17 -9.83 5.83
CA ASP A 480 -30.07 -9.16 7.13
C ASP A 480 -29.05 -8.01 7.11
N VAL A 481 -27.94 -8.19 6.38
CA VAL A 481 -26.89 -7.18 6.21
C VAL A 481 -27.39 -6.02 5.36
N GLU A 482 -28.06 -6.30 4.23
CA GLU A 482 -28.58 -5.27 3.34
C GLU A 482 -29.65 -4.42 4.03
N ASP A 483 -30.57 -5.05 4.76
CA ASP A 483 -31.61 -4.37 5.54
C ASP A 483 -31.06 -3.42 6.61
N TYR A 484 -29.91 -3.77 7.20
CA TYR A 484 -29.22 -2.92 8.17
C TYR A 484 -28.46 -1.79 7.48
N LEU A 485 -27.65 -2.11 6.47
CA LEU A 485 -26.79 -1.15 5.79
C LEU A 485 -27.59 -0.07 5.03
N GLU A 486 -28.75 -0.39 4.47
CA GLU A 486 -29.66 0.60 3.86
C GLU A 486 -29.91 1.79 4.82
N LYS A 487 -30.08 1.50 6.12
CA LYS A 487 -30.42 2.48 7.16
C LYS A 487 -29.21 3.07 7.88
N HIS A 488 -28.13 2.31 8.00
CA HIS A 488 -27.03 2.61 8.93
C HIS A 488 -25.67 2.84 8.27
N LEU A 489 -25.53 2.58 6.97
CA LEU A 489 -24.31 2.92 6.24
C LEU A 489 -24.30 4.40 5.88
N TYR A 490 -23.22 5.09 6.22
CA TYR A 490 -22.90 6.41 5.69
C TYR A 490 -21.39 6.58 5.56
N TYR A 491 -20.97 7.59 4.80
CA TYR A 491 -19.56 7.86 4.52
C TYR A 491 -19.30 9.35 4.40
N LYS A 492 -18.05 9.73 4.68
CA LYS A 492 -17.52 11.07 4.51
C LYS A 492 -16.35 11.04 3.56
N VAL A 493 -16.26 12.00 2.64
CA VAL A 493 -15.07 12.16 1.79
C VAL A 493 -14.30 13.38 2.27
N ILE A 494 -13.06 13.19 2.71
CA ILE A 494 -12.19 14.29 3.11
C ILE A 494 -11.11 14.48 2.05
N GLY A 495 -11.07 15.67 1.47
CA GLY A 495 -10.10 16.06 0.45
C GLY A 495 -9.04 17.04 0.94
N PRO A 496 -8.31 17.69 0.00
CA PRO A 496 -7.24 18.63 0.34
C PRO A 496 -7.65 19.74 1.30
N GLY A 497 -6.79 20.00 2.28
CA GLY A 497 -7.02 21.00 3.33
C GLY A 497 -7.93 20.51 4.46
N GLY A 498 -8.21 19.21 4.54
CA GLY A 498 -9.12 18.64 5.54
C GLY A 498 -10.60 18.95 5.26
N LYS A 499 -10.92 19.38 4.04
CA LYS A 499 -12.29 19.75 3.65
C LYS A 499 -13.14 18.51 3.41
N GLU A 500 -14.30 18.44 4.05
CA GLU A 500 -15.33 17.47 3.68
C GLU A 500 -15.96 17.86 2.33
N ILE A 501 -15.98 16.91 1.40
CA ILE A 501 -16.49 17.05 0.04
C ILE A 501 -17.72 16.14 -0.07
N PRO A 502 -18.88 16.65 -0.52
CA PRO A 502 -20.04 15.80 -0.80
C PRO A 502 -19.66 14.70 -1.79
N ALA A 503 -20.02 13.44 -1.52
CA ALA A 503 -19.56 12.32 -2.34
C ALA A 503 -20.03 12.43 -3.82
N ASP A 504 -21.22 12.98 -4.06
CA ASP A 504 -21.73 13.25 -5.42
C ASP A 504 -20.93 14.31 -6.19
N GLU A 505 -20.15 15.15 -5.48
CA GLU A 505 -19.29 16.16 -6.09
C GLU A 505 -17.87 15.63 -6.42
N VAL A 506 -17.55 14.39 -6.04
CA VAL A 506 -16.24 13.79 -6.30
C VAL A 506 -16.23 13.15 -7.69
N PRO A 507 -15.41 13.64 -8.64
CA PRO A 507 -15.39 13.11 -10.00
C PRO A 507 -15.03 11.61 -10.04
N GLY A 508 -15.88 10.83 -10.71
CA GLY A 508 -15.65 9.39 -10.92
C GLY A 508 -15.75 8.54 -9.65
N LEU A 509 -16.32 9.06 -8.55
CA LEU A 509 -16.55 8.28 -7.35
C LEU A 509 -17.80 7.40 -7.52
N HIS A 510 -17.63 6.10 -7.27
CA HIS A 510 -18.72 5.15 -7.15
C HIS A 510 -18.53 4.28 -5.91
N LEU A 511 -19.61 4.11 -5.16
CA LEU A 511 -19.65 3.39 -3.89
C LEU A 511 -20.76 2.34 -3.96
N TYR A 512 -20.42 1.08 -3.67
CA TYR A 512 -21.41 0.02 -3.68
C TYR A 512 -21.00 -1.14 -2.77
N VAL A 513 -21.96 -1.81 -2.16
CA VAL A 513 -21.70 -2.93 -1.24
C VAL A 513 -21.74 -4.25 -2.00
N LYS A 514 -20.77 -5.10 -1.71
CA LYS A 514 -20.67 -6.48 -2.20
C LYS A 514 -20.54 -7.45 -1.02
N SER A 515 -21.10 -8.64 -1.15
CA SER A 515 -21.06 -9.69 -0.13
C SER A 515 -20.74 -11.05 -0.76
N ALA A 516 -19.92 -11.88 -0.12
CA ALA A 516 -19.54 -13.21 -0.61
C ALA A 516 -19.60 -14.25 0.51
N PRO A 517 -20.05 -15.49 0.22
CA PRO A 517 -20.12 -16.54 1.23
C PRO A 517 -18.72 -16.95 1.68
N TYR A 518 -18.56 -17.13 2.99
CA TYR A 518 -17.36 -17.63 3.64
C TYR A 518 -17.45 -19.14 3.82
N LYS A 519 -16.36 -19.82 3.48
CA LYS A 519 -16.17 -21.25 3.74
C LYS A 519 -14.88 -21.48 4.51
N PHE A 520 -15.02 -22.08 5.68
CA PHE A 520 -13.91 -22.49 6.52
C PHE A 520 -13.08 -23.58 5.83
N SER A 521 -11.75 -23.46 5.93
CA SER A 521 -10.81 -24.51 5.55
C SER A 521 -10.41 -25.29 6.80
N GLY A 522 -10.83 -26.55 6.89
CA GLY A 522 -10.58 -27.42 8.05
C GLY A 522 -9.14 -27.90 8.24
N ASP A 523 -8.25 -27.59 7.30
CA ASP A 523 -6.80 -27.77 7.42
C ASP A 523 -6.13 -26.39 7.53
N SER A 524 -4.86 -26.32 7.92
CA SER A 524 -4.09 -25.08 8.11
C SER A 524 -3.96 -24.17 6.87
N SER A 525 -4.76 -24.37 5.82
CA SER A 525 -4.92 -23.44 4.71
C SER A 525 -5.78 -22.22 5.11
N LEU A 526 -5.72 -21.17 4.29
CA LEU A 526 -6.56 -19.99 4.47
C LEU A 526 -8.01 -20.27 4.03
N PRO A 527 -9.02 -19.67 4.69
CA PRO A 527 -10.42 -19.85 4.31
C PRO A 527 -10.70 -19.37 2.89
N ILE A 528 -11.76 -19.91 2.29
CA ILE A 528 -12.16 -19.64 0.92
C ILE A 528 -13.33 -18.67 0.92
N ILE A 529 -13.26 -17.66 0.06
CA ILE A 529 -14.35 -16.72 -0.21
C ILE A 529 -14.96 -17.08 -1.57
N GLY A 530 -16.29 -17.18 -1.62
CA GLY A 530 -17.02 -17.40 -2.86
C GLY A 530 -17.15 -16.13 -3.70
N ASP A 531 -18.03 -16.16 -4.69
CA ASP A 531 -18.24 -15.01 -5.55
C ASP A 531 -19.05 -13.91 -4.86
N TYR A 532 -18.65 -12.67 -5.13
CA TYR A 532 -19.30 -11.49 -4.59
C TYR A 532 -20.60 -11.19 -5.33
N ILE A 533 -21.70 -11.10 -4.58
CA ILE A 533 -22.98 -10.56 -5.03
C ILE A 533 -23.11 -9.10 -4.61
N LYS A 534 -23.72 -8.26 -5.45
CA LYS A 534 -24.01 -6.86 -5.12
C LYS A 534 -25.23 -6.76 -4.20
N LEU A 535 -25.17 -5.88 -3.20
CA LEU A 535 -26.28 -5.54 -2.31
C LEU A 535 -26.74 -4.09 -2.60
N PRO A 536 -27.57 -3.88 -3.64
CA PRO A 536 -27.86 -2.54 -4.18
C PRO A 536 -28.56 -1.61 -3.18
N ARG A 537 -29.46 -2.11 -2.32
CA ARG A 537 -30.22 -1.24 -1.40
C ARG A 537 -29.33 -0.56 -0.36
N CYS A 538 -28.14 -1.12 -0.11
CA CYS A 538 -27.15 -0.51 0.77
C CYS A 538 -26.74 0.90 0.31
N THR A 539 -26.70 1.17 -1.00
CA THR A 539 -26.12 2.41 -1.54
C THR A 539 -26.97 3.12 -2.58
N GLU A 540 -27.94 2.48 -3.24
CA GLU A 540 -28.65 3.07 -4.39
C GLU A 540 -29.32 4.43 -4.12
N LYS A 541 -29.72 4.70 -2.87
CA LYS A 541 -30.34 5.97 -2.41
C LYS A 541 -29.36 6.92 -1.73
N LYS A 542 -28.05 6.63 -1.78
CA LYS A 542 -26.99 7.39 -1.10
C LYS A 542 -26.04 8.05 -2.13
N PRO A 543 -25.38 9.18 -1.78
CA PRO A 543 -24.47 9.91 -2.67
C PRO A 543 -23.36 9.05 -3.30
N ALA A 544 -23.09 9.14 -4.59
CA ALA A 544 -22.16 8.27 -5.33
C ALA A 544 -22.50 6.77 -5.27
N GLY A 545 -23.70 6.39 -4.81
CA GLY A 545 -24.09 5.02 -4.54
C GLY A 545 -24.48 4.16 -5.74
N LYS A 546 -24.26 4.66 -6.96
CA LYS A 546 -24.59 3.98 -8.21
C LYS A 546 -23.52 2.95 -8.56
N PRO A 547 -23.88 1.71 -8.93
CA PRO A 547 -22.92 0.71 -9.37
C PRO A 547 -22.05 1.23 -10.51
N PHE A 548 -20.76 0.94 -10.45
CA PHE A 548 -19.82 1.20 -11.53
C PHE A 548 -19.81 0.04 -12.52
N THR A 549 -19.78 0.37 -13.81
CA THR A 549 -19.46 -0.57 -14.90
C THR A 549 -18.23 -0.02 -15.58
N TRP A 550 -17.15 -0.80 -15.56
CA TRP A 550 -15.92 -0.41 -16.24
C TRP A 550 -16.13 -0.44 -17.76
N VAL A 551 -15.75 0.67 -18.41
CA VAL A 551 -15.69 0.78 -19.86
C VAL A 551 -14.25 1.11 -20.22
N PRO A 552 -13.49 0.17 -20.82
CA PRO A 552 -12.08 0.42 -21.16
C PRO A 552 -11.94 1.58 -22.13
N LYS A 553 -10.99 2.48 -21.86
CA LYS A 553 -10.57 3.52 -22.80
C LYS A 553 -9.63 2.93 -23.86
N PRO A 554 -9.46 3.57 -25.04
CA PRO A 554 -8.58 3.07 -26.11
C PRO A 554 -7.16 2.71 -25.65
N TYR A 555 -6.58 3.49 -24.73
CA TYR A 555 -5.24 3.26 -24.20
C TYR A 555 -5.20 2.22 -23.06
N GLU A 556 -6.34 1.76 -22.55
CA GLU A 556 -6.45 0.74 -21.50
C GLU A 556 -6.67 -0.68 -22.08
N TYR A 557 -6.91 -0.81 -23.39
CA TYR A 557 -6.99 -2.10 -24.05
C TYR A 557 -5.62 -2.79 -24.04
N VAL A 558 -5.53 -3.89 -23.31
CA VAL A 558 -4.40 -4.81 -23.39
C VAL A 558 -4.53 -5.55 -24.72
N TRP A 559 -3.52 -5.48 -25.59
CA TRP A 559 -3.55 -6.09 -26.92
C TRP A 559 -3.59 -7.63 -26.78
N GLU A 560 -4.69 -8.27 -27.22
CA GLU A 560 -4.88 -9.73 -27.17
C GLU A 560 -4.02 -10.50 -28.20
N GLY A 561 -3.26 -9.82 -29.07
CA GLY A 561 -2.51 -10.47 -30.14
C GLY A 561 -1.18 -11.11 -29.75
N ASP A 562 -0.77 -11.07 -28.47
CA ASP A 562 0.46 -11.72 -27.97
C ASP A 562 0.13 -13.09 -27.32
N SER A 563 -0.60 -13.94 -28.03
CA SER A 563 -0.77 -15.36 -27.71
C SER A 563 0.51 -16.20 -27.93
N ASP A 564 1.60 -15.58 -28.39
CA ASP A 564 2.85 -16.27 -28.78
C ASP A 564 4.02 -16.05 -27.81
N MET A 565 3.79 -15.53 -26.61
CA MET A 565 4.80 -15.41 -25.54
C MET A 565 4.43 -16.33 -24.38
N PRO A 566 5.40 -17.06 -23.79
CA PRO A 566 5.17 -18.33 -23.09
C PRO A 566 4.04 -18.20 -22.08
N GLU A 567 2.97 -18.95 -22.33
CA GLU A 567 1.94 -19.22 -21.34
C GLU A 567 2.64 -19.57 -20.01
N THR A 568 2.19 -18.94 -18.93
CA THR A 568 2.43 -19.48 -17.58
C THR A 568 2.19 -20.98 -17.64
N PRO A 569 3.13 -21.85 -17.19
CA PRO A 569 3.00 -23.29 -17.36
C PRO A 569 1.64 -23.78 -16.85
N THR A 570 0.77 -24.20 -17.76
CA THR A 570 -0.53 -24.78 -17.41
C THR A 570 -0.30 -26.19 -16.88
N HIS A 571 -0.42 -26.40 -15.58
CA HIS A 571 -0.51 -27.74 -15.00
C HIS A 571 -1.98 -28.13 -14.76
N PRO A 572 -2.38 -29.37 -15.09
CA PRO A 572 -3.78 -29.79 -15.04
C PRO A 572 -4.26 -29.88 -13.59
N GLY A 573 -5.36 -29.19 -13.28
CA GLY A 573 -6.00 -29.21 -11.95
C GLY A 573 -6.58 -27.89 -11.45
N TYR A 574 -6.38 -26.79 -12.18
CA TYR A 574 -6.96 -25.47 -11.88
C TYR A 574 -7.74 -24.93 -13.08
N PRO A 575 -8.88 -24.24 -12.85
CA PRO A 575 -9.71 -23.75 -13.94
C PRO A 575 -8.92 -22.77 -14.82
N SER A 576 -9.01 -22.99 -16.13
CA SER A 576 -8.51 -22.11 -17.18
C SER A 576 -9.21 -20.74 -17.12
N PRO A 577 -8.54 -19.62 -17.44
CA PRO A 577 -9.18 -18.30 -17.57
C PRO A 577 -10.26 -18.19 -18.65
N SER A 578 -10.55 -19.27 -19.40
CA SER A 578 -11.33 -19.26 -20.64
C SER A 578 -12.84 -19.39 -20.49
N GLU A 579 -13.43 -19.15 -19.32
CA GLU A 579 -14.90 -19.24 -19.12
C GLU A 579 -15.55 -17.87 -18.81
N TYR A 580 -15.21 -16.85 -19.61
CA TYR A 580 -15.99 -15.61 -19.65
C TYR A 580 -16.89 -15.57 -20.90
N PRO A 581 -18.14 -15.06 -20.80
CA PRO A 581 -19.05 -14.99 -21.95
C PRO A 581 -18.49 -14.04 -23.01
N THR A 582 -18.25 -14.55 -24.22
CA THR A 582 -17.71 -13.80 -25.37
C THR A 582 -18.72 -12.89 -26.07
N ASP A 583 -19.96 -12.85 -25.62
CA ASP A 583 -21.00 -12.08 -26.31
C ASP A 583 -21.11 -10.67 -25.74
N THR A 584 -20.70 -9.70 -26.58
CA THR A 584 -20.83 -8.23 -26.51
C THR A 584 -19.54 -7.42 -26.29
N MET A 585 -18.40 -7.88 -26.81
CA MET A 585 -17.28 -6.96 -27.08
C MET A 585 -17.67 -6.00 -28.23
N PRO A 586 -17.69 -4.67 -28.02
CA PRO A 586 -17.84 -3.72 -29.13
C PRO A 586 -16.63 -3.81 -30.09
N PRO A 587 -16.80 -3.52 -31.38
CA PRO A 587 -15.73 -3.67 -32.37
C PRO A 587 -14.51 -2.82 -32.01
N TYR A 588 -13.34 -3.48 -32.01
CA TYR A 588 -12.03 -2.88 -31.78
C TYR A 588 -11.82 -1.61 -32.64
N PRO A 589 -11.31 -0.50 -32.07
CA PRO A 589 -10.84 0.62 -32.87
C PRO A 589 -9.67 0.13 -33.75
N THR A 590 -9.90 0.10 -35.06
CA THR A 590 -8.89 -0.25 -36.07
C THR A 590 -7.90 0.90 -36.25
N GLY A 591 -6.94 1.00 -35.32
CA GLY A 591 -5.80 1.90 -35.41
C GLY A 591 -4.58 1.23 -34.81
N THR A 592 -3.62 0.85 -35.66
CA THR A 592 -2.32 0.32 -35.23
C THR A 592 -1.51 1.44 -34.56
N TRP A 593 -1.66 1.59 -33.25
CA TRP A 593 -0.65 2.27 -32.46
C TRP A 593 0.44 1.25 -32.13
N SER A 594 1.50 1.22 -32.93
CA SER A 594 2.72 0.47 -32.59
C SER A 594 3.40 1.17 -31.42
N PHE A 595 2.94 0.89 -30.20
CA PHE A 595 3.70 1.22 -29.01
C PHE A 595 4.90 0.27 -28.91
N PRO A 596 6.08 0.74 -28.48
CA PRO A 596 7.24 -0.12 -28.29
C PRO A 596 6.90 -1.24 -27.31
N LYS A 597 7.20 -2.49 -27.68
CA LYS A 597 7.07 -3.62 -26.77
C LYS A 597 8.15 -3.53 -25.68
N PRO A 598 7.99 -4.18 -24.52
CA PRO A 598 9.04 -4.23 -23.50
C PRO A 598 10.42 -4.61 -24.03
N GLU A 599 10.47 -5.55 -24.98
CA GLU A 599 11.71 -6.00 -25.66
C GLU A 599 12.36 -4.97 -26.58
N ASP A 600 11.60 -3.96 -27.03
CA ASP A 600 12.11 -2.87 -27.86
C ASP A 600 12.74 -1.75 -27.01
N GLU A 601 12.61 -1.80 -25.68
CA GLU A 601 13.11 -0.76 -24.79
C GLU A 601 14.63 -0.81 -24.62
N ALA A 602 15.28 0.36 -24.69
CA ALA A 602 16.72 0.47 -24.38
C ALA A 602 17.06 -0.05 -22.98
N GLY A 603 18.10 -0.88 -22.89
CA GLY A 603 18.52 -1.58 -21.67
C GLY A 603 17.69 -2.81 -21.33
N TYR A 604 16.83 -3.28 -22.26
CA TYR A 604 16.16 -4.57 -22.16
C TYR A 604 17.17 -5.72 -22.27
N CYS A 605 17.19 -6.55 -21.23
CA CYS A 605 17.98 -7.78 -21.20
C CYS A 605 17.24 -8.78 -20.31
N VAL A 606 16.70 -9.84 -20.89
CA VAL A 606 16.07 -10.93 -20.11
C VAL A 606 17.17 -11.73 -19.42
N SER A 607 17.14 -11.81 -18.09
CA SER A 607 17.86 -12.87 -17.40
C SER A 607 16.97 -14.09 -17.38
N LYS A 608 17.54 -15.26 -17.67
CA LYS A 608 16.93 -16.53 -17.31
C LYS A 608 17.34 -16.84 -15.87
N GLN A 609 16.39 -16.85 -14.94
CA GLN A 609 16.68 -17.21 -13.55
C GLN A 609 16.25 -18.65 -13.31
N THR A 610 17.23 -19.54 -13.14
CA THR A 610 16.98 -20.91 -12.69
C THR A 610 17.19 -20.98 -11.18
N ILE A 611 16.12 -21.27 -10.44
CA ILE A 611 16.17 -21.56 -9.01
C ILE A 611 16.21 -23.08 -8.86
N GLU A 612 17.34 -23.61 -8.42
CA GLU A 612 17.47 -25.02 -8.06
C GLU A 612 17.09 -25.23 -6.60
N TYR A 613 16.12 -26.10 -6.38
CA TYR A 613 15.71 -26.55 -5.06
C TYR A 613 16.48 -27.82 -4.74
N VAL A 614 17.19 -27.82 -3.61
CA VAL A 614 18.00 -28.93 -3.13
C VAL A 614 17.51 -29.40 -1.75
N ASP A 615 17.79 -30.65 -1.39
CA ASP A 615 17.53 -31.16 -0.05
C ASP A 615 18.54 -30.65 0.99
N GLU A 616 18.41 -31.07 2.25
CA GLU A 616 19.33 -30.68 3.34
C GLU A 616 20.77 -31.14 3.11
N LYS A 617 21.00 -32.12 2.23
CA LYS A 617 22.33 -32.63 1.85
C LYS A 617 22.88 -31.93 0.61
N GLY A 618 22.11 -31.04 -0.01
CA GLY A 618 22.48 -30.32 -1.23
C GLY A 618 22.18 -31.11 -2.52
N GLU A 619 21.45 -32.22 -2.44
CA GLU A 619 21.05 -33.00 -3.62
C GLU A 619 19.89 -32.32 -4.33
N TYR A 620 19.95 -32.29 -5.67
CA TYR A 620 18.93 -31.67 -6.51
C TYR A 620 17.55 -32.34 -6.34
N LEU A 621 16.52 -31.51 -6.17
CA LEU A 621 15.12 -31.94 -6.14
C LEU A 621 14.43 -31.57 -7.45
N TYR A 622 14.35 -30.28 -7.75
CA TYR A 622 13.77 -29.72 -8.98
C TYR A 622 14.31 -28.32 -9.23
N SER A 623 14.06 -27.77 -10.42
CA SER A 623 14.37 -26.38 -10.74
C SER A 623 13.17 -25.67 -11.32
N GLU A 624 13.04 -24.40 -10.96
CA GLU A 624 12.11 -23.48 -11.59
C GLU A 624 12.92 -22.51 -12.42
N THR A 625 12.52 -22.32 -13.68
CA THR A 625 13.14 -21.34 -14.55
C THR A 625 12.11 -20.28 -14.87
N TYR A 626 12.51 -19.03 -14.64
CA TYR A 626 11.74 -17.83 -14.92
C TYR A 626 12.41 -17.00 -16.01
#